data_AF-A0A929HXR1-F1
#
_entry.id   AF-A0A929HXR1-F1
#
_cell.length_a   1.000
_cell.length_b   1.000
_cell.length_c   1.000
_cell.angle_alpha   90.00
_cell.angle_beta   90.00
_cell.angle_gamma   90.00
#
_symmetry.space_group_name_H-M   'P 1'
#
loop_
_entity.id
_entity.type
_entity.pdbx_description
1 polymer ?
#
loop_
_entity_poly.entity_id
_entity_poly.type
_entity_poly.pdbx_seq_one_letter_code
_entity_poly.pdbx_strand_id
1 'polypeptide(L)'
;DNALAASLTGKRAAVAMKQVGLNVASDSLMSSAYTGVIGGLVIISCDDPGPHSSQTEQDSRFFAMFAKVPAYDPSTPQEAKEMVKEAFELSETFEIPVLLRPTIRVSHAKQSVRLSPLKVLDRPANFEKNPERWAATPKDRLVLHKKLNETLQKIRERFENDTKWNYEAGKSRGASLGIITCSVSFVNLMDILEELNLKSAINVLKIGTPYPLPQKRIADFIKRHKKVLIIEETDSVIESQIIDKSKVLGRLTGHIPLEGELDPDGIHNILADVLRELGITNLEKITDSKLDKLVEKLKLQVRKPTLCAGCPERAAFFAIKKALPKAIYASDIGCYTLGLNLKAVDTVLDMGAGITLASGFYQAYHQDKKDIAIVATMGDSTFYHSGTASLLNAVYNNARFILVILDNEITAMTGMQPTPGIGITADGSEGRKIPIKELIKGCGVKWIKTIDPYDIKNLVKLLKEAKTYTQRKDGGIAVIIARHPCIIRYPEVCEDNPVKVEITDDCDGCNYCIDYFECPALYINEEKNLVEIDRMFCVDCGVCIDVCPKGAIIPVGKQNKARL
;
A
#
# COMPACT_ATOMS: atom_id res chain seq x y z
N ASP A 1 -0.73 15.65 -10.97
CA ASP A 1 -0.60 16.95 -11.67
C ASP A 1 0.82 17.32 -12.11
N ASN A 2 1.83 17.37 -11.23
CA ASN A 2 3.20 17.76 -11.63
C ASN A 2 3.75 16.97 -12.82
N ALA A 3 3.59 15.64 -12.81
CA ALA A 3 4.00 14.78 -13.92
C ALA A 3 3.23 15.09 -15.23
N LEU A 4 1.92 15.36 -15.12
CA LEU A 4 1.10 15.79 -16.25
C LEU A 4 1.60 17.12 -16.81
N ALA A 5 1.83 18.12 -15.96
CA ALA A 5 2.33 19.43 -16.38
C ALA A 5 3.68 19.33 -17.11
N ALA A 6 4.62 18.53 -16.61
CA ALA A 6 5.87 18.25 -17.32
C ALA A 6 5.62 17.64 -18.70
N SER A 7 4.71 16.67 -18.77
CA SER A 7 4.27 16.05 -20.02
C SER A 7 3.63 17.04 -21.01
N LEU A 8 2.83 18.00 -20.54
CA LEU A 8 2.27 19.07 -21.39
C LEU A 8 3.34 19.97 -22.03
N THR A 9 4.56 20.01 -21.46
CA THR A 9 5.70 20.76 -22.03
C THR A 9 6.52 19.95 -23.05
N GLY A 10 6.12 18.71 -23.36
CA GLY A 10 6.84 17.81 -24.26
C GLY A 10 7.90 16.92 -23.59
N LYS A 11 8.08 17.02 -22.26
CA LYS A 11 8.98 16.14 -21.49
C LYS A 11 8.31 14.79 -21.24
N ARG A 12 9.10 13.71 -21.17
CA ARG A 12 8.60 12.45 -20.61
C ARG A 12 8.50 12.56 -19.10
N ALA A 13 7.41 12.07 -18.53
CA ALA A 13 7.21 12.04 -17.09
C ALA A 13 6.62 10.70 -16.64
N ALA A 14 6.99 10.26 -15.45
CA ALA A 14 6.36 9.13 -14.79
C ALA A 14 5.92 9.53 -13.38
N VAL A 15 4.89 8.85 -12.89
CA VAL A 15 4.48 8.91 -11.49
C VAL A 15 4.26 7.49 -11.00
N ALA A 16 4.76 7.17 -9.80
CA ALA A 16 4.66 5.84 -9.21
C ALA A 16 3.90 5.90 -7.90
N MET A 17 2.96 4.98 -7.73
CA MET A 17 2.13 4.85 -6.54
C MET A 17 1.60 3.42 -6.40
N LYS A 18 0.99 3.14 -5.26
CA LYS A 18 0.20 1.93 -5.02
C LYS A 18 -1.25 2.15 -5.51
N GLN A 19 -2.05 1.11 -5.67
CA GLN A 19 -3.45 1.24 -6.13
C GLN A 19 -4.28 2.26 -5.32
N VAL A 20 -4.07 2.32 -4.01
CA VAL A 20 -4.73 3.31 -3.14
C VAL A 20 -4.27 4.76 -3.41
N GLY A 21 -3.02 4.95 -3.84
CA GLY A 21 -2.53 6.27 -4.26
C GLY A 21 -3.18 6.72 -5.58
N LEU A 22 -3.53 5.76 -6.45
CA LEU A 22 -4.26 6.07 -7.68
C LEU A 22 -5.69 6.55 -7.39
N ASN A 23 -6.32 6.08 -6.30
CA ASN A 23 -7.60 6.62 -5.84
C ASN A 23 -7.49 8.10 -5.44
N VAL A 24 -6.41 8.48 -4.76
CA VAL A 24 -6.13 9.89 -4.42
C VAL A 24 -5.91 10.72 -5.69
N ALA A 25 -5.24 10.16 -6.69
CA ALA A 25 -4.98 10.81 -7.98
C ALA A 25 -6.14 10.68 -9.00
N SER A 26 -7.30 10.18 -8.58
CA SER A 26 -8.40 9.79 -9.46
C SER A 26 -8.90 10.93 -10.33
N ASP A 27 -9.22 12.08 -9.74
CA ASP A 27 -9.73 13.24 -10.46
C ASP A 27 -8.75 13.73 -11.55
N SER A 28 -7.46 13.80 -11.21
CA SER A 28 -6.39 14.10 -12.15
C SER A 28 -6.32 13.08 -13.29
N LEU A 29 -6.42 11.78 -12.98
CA LEU A 29 -6.40 10.71 -13.98
C LEU A 29 -7.58 10.86 -14.96
N MET A 30 -8.81 10.97 -14.43
CA MET A 30 -10.03 11.09 -15.25
C MET A 30 -9.94 12.29 -16.18
N SER A 31 -9.50 13.44 -15.66
CA SER A 31 -9.35 14.68 -16.42
C SER A 31 -8.26 14.57 -17.50
N SER A 32 -7.14 13.92 -17.16
CA SER A 32 -5.98 13.78 -18.05
C SER A 32 -6.24 12.90 -19.26
N ALA A 33 -7.15 11.93 -19.17
CA ALA A 33 -7.54 11.10 -20.32
C ALA A 33 -8.17 11.95 -21.44
N TYR A 34 -8.90 13.01 -21.08
CA TYR A 34 -9.56 13.90 -22.04
C TYR A 34 -8.60 14.93 -22.62
N THR A 35 -7.82 15.59 -21.76
CA THR A 35 -6.85 16.60 -22.23
C THR A 35 -5.71 15.95 -22.99
N GLY A 36 -5.37 14.72 -22.65
CA GLY A 36 -4.24 14.00 -23.20
C GLY A 36 -2.91 14.59 -22.74
N VAL A 37 -1.87 14.27 -23.50
CA VAL A 37 -0.48 14.65 -23.23
C VAL A 37 0.26 15.12 -24.50
N ILE A 38 1.46 15.67 -24.34
CA ILE A 38 2.37 15.97 -25.45
C ILE A 38 3.63 15.07 -25.38
N GLY A 39 4.40 15.19 -24.31
CA GLY A 39 5.42 14.21 -23.94
C GLY A 39 4.78 13.01 -23.25
N GLY A 40 5.39 11.83 -23.33
CA GLY A 40 4.76 10.63 -22.78
C GLY A 40 4.59 10.71 -21.25
N LEU A 41 3.42 10.28 -20.76
CA LEU A 41 3.11 10.15 -19.34
C LEU A 41 2.80 8.69 -19.01
N VAL A 42 3.63 8.10 -18.14
CA VAL A 42 3.42 6.74 -17.63
C VAL A 42 3.02 6.79 -16.16
N ILE A 43 1.88 6.20 -15.84
CA ILE A 43 1.35 6.10 -14.49
C ILE A 43 1.60 4.68 -14.02
N ILE A 44 2.47 4.51 -13.02
CA ILE A 44 2.83 3.21 -12.47
C ILE A 44 2.00 3.01 -11.21
N SER A 45 1.04 2.08 -11.25
CA SER A 45 0.17 1.74 -10.13
C SER A 45 0.37 0.28 -9.77
N CYS A 46 1.03 0.02 -8.65
CA CYS A 46 1.22 -1.35 -8.18
C CYS A 46 -0.04 -1.83 -7.45
N ASP A 47 -0.58 -2.97 -7.87
CA ASP A 47 -1.67 -3.67 -7.19
C ASP A 47 -1.13 -4.71 -6.19
N ASP A 48 -1.96 -5.08 -5.21
CA ASP A 48 -1.62 -6.00 -4.12
C ASP A 48 -2.71 -7.07 -3.96
N PRO A 49 -2.79 -8.07 -4.87
CA PRO A 49 -3.69 -9.22 -4.72
C PRO A 49 -3.40 -9.96 -3.42
N GLY A 50 -4.46 -10.40 -2.71
CA GLY A 50 -4.34 -11.09 -1.43
C GLY A 50 -3.82 -10.20 -0.29
N PRO A 51 -4.42 -9.02 -0.10
CA PRO A 51 -3.74 -7.77 0.24
C PRO A 51 -2.70 -7.93 1.36
N HIS A 52 -1.42 -7.93 1.00
CA HIS A 52 -0.31 -8.18 1.94
C HIS A 52 0.04 -6.95 2.78
N SER A 53 -0.17 -5.76 2.21
CA SER A 53 0.19 -4.48 2.83
C SER A 53 -0.79 -3.36 2.46
N SER A 54 -1.99 -3.71 2.00
CA SER A 54 -3.06 -2.79 1.62
C SER A 54 -4.29 -3.00 2.50
N GLN A 55 -5.11 -1.97 2.65
CA GLN A 55 -6.40 -2.10 3.34
C GLN A 55 -7.48 -2.76 2.47
N THR A 56 -7.27 -2.81 1.15
CA THR A 56 -8.23 -3.34 0.18
C THR A 56 -7.50 -4.02 -0.97
N GLU A 57 -8.14 -5.05 -1.51
CA GLU A 57 -7.83 -5.59 -2.84
C GLU A 57 -8.50 -4.70 -3.88
N GLN A 58 -7.73 -4.23 -4.86
CA GLN A 58 -8.26 -3.45 -5.98
C GLN A 58 -7.55 -3.87 -7.26
N ASP A 59 -8.27 -3.77 -8.37
CA ASP A 59 -7.74 -4.01 -9.68
C ASP A 59 -7.63 -2.71 -10.48
N SER A 60 -6.42 -2.17 -10.61
CA SER A 60 -6.17 -0.92 -11.34
C SER A 60 -6.52 -1.04 -12.83
N ARG A 61 -6.73 -2.24 -13.38
CA ARG A 61 -7.20 -2.42 -14.77
C ARG A 61 -8.66 -1.97 -14.91
N PHE A 62 -9.51 -2.11 -13.87
CA PHE A 62 -10.84 -1.48 -13.85
C PHE A 62 -10.72 0.05 -13.83
N PHE A 63 -9.75 0.57 -13.10
CA PHE A 63 -9.49 2.00 -13.06
C PHE A 63 -9.05 2.56 -14.42
N ALA A 64 -8.20 1.81 -15.13
CA ALA A 64 -7.83 2.11 -16.52
C ALA A 64 -9.05 2.16 -17.45
N MET A 65 -9.94 1.18 -17.33
CA MET A 65 -11.18 1.12 -18.11
C MET A 65 -12.13 2.28 -17.79
N PHE A 66 -12.31 2.59 -16.50
CA PHE A 66 -13.15 3.69 -16.04
C PHE A 66 -12.61 5.04 -16.51
N ALA A 67 -11.30 5.26 -16.37
CA ALA A 67 -10.61 6.46 -16.82
C ALA A 67 -10.42 6.56 -18.34
N LYS A 68 -10.67 5.48 -19.09
CA LYS A 68 -10.42 5.41 -20.55
C LYS A 68 -8.94 5.62 -20.90
N VAL A 69 -8.02 5.09 -20.10
CA VAL A 69 -6.57 5.12 -20.36
C VAL A 69 -6.04 3.72 -20.68
N PRO A 70 -5.21 3.53 -21.71
CA PRO A 70 -4.61 2.23 -22.01
C PRO A 70 -3.73 1.72 -20.88
N ALA A 71 -3.64 0.40 -20.74
CA ALA A 71 -2.90 -0.26 -19.67
C ALA A 71 -1.98 -1.38 -20.20
N TYR A 72 -0.79 -1.46 -19.60
CA TYR A 72 0.13 -2.59 -19.68
C TYR A 72 0.15 -3.34 -18.34
N ASP A 73 0.18 -4.68 -18.38
CA ASP A 73 0.13 -5.57 -17.22
C ASP A 73 1.26 -6.62 -17.30
N PRO A 74 2.47 -6.29 -16.80
CA PRO A 74 3.64 -7.16 -16.90
C PRO A 74 3.54 -8.39 -16.01
N SER A 75 4.11 -9.51 -16.47
CA SER A 75 4.20 -10.77 -15.71
C SER A 75 5.53 -10.94 -14.97
N THR A 76 6.57 -10.18 -15.32
CA THR A 76 7.93 -10.31 -14.75
C THR A 76 8.64 -8.95 -14.62
N PRO A 77 9.70 -8.85 -13.81
CA PRO A 77 10.53 -7.64 -13.76
C PRO A 77 11.11 -7.23 -15.12
N GLN A 78 11.53 -8.19 -15.96
CA GLN A 78 12.03 -7.92 -17.31
C GLN A 78 10.94 -7.34 -18.23
N GLU A 79 9.71 -7.85 -18.15
CA GLU A 79 8.58 -7.30 -18.91
C GLU A 79 8.20 -5.90 -18.42
N ALA A 80 8.14 -5.68 -17.11
CA ALA A 80 7.83 -4.36 -16.54
C ALA A 80 8.80 -3.31 -17.08
N LYS A 81 10.12 -3.61 -17.07
CA LYS A 81 11.16 -2.74 -17.64
C LYS A 81 10.93 -2.45 -19.14
N GLU A 82 10.58 -3.45 -19.94
CA GLU A 82 10.38 -3.28 -21.38
C GLU A 82 9.08 -2.54 -21.72
N MET A 83 8.00 -2.86 -21.01
CA MET A 83 6.70 -2.21 -21.17
C MET A 83 6.75 -0.73 -20.81
N VAL A 84 7.62 -0.27 -19.89
CA VAL A 84 7.82 1.18 -19.64
C VAL A 84 8.20 1.92 -20.92
N LYS A 85 9.13 1.36 -21.71
CA LYS A 85 9.57 1.99 -22.97
C LYS A 85 8.40 2.11 -23.94
N GLU A 86 7.64 1.02 -24.10
CA GLU A 86 6.51 0.98 -25.02
C GLU A 86 5.33 1.83 -24.54
N ALA A 87 5.11 1.94 -23.24
CA ALA A 87 4.13 2.83 -22.64
C ALA A 87 4.43 4.29 -22.95
N PHE A 88 5.70 4.72 -22.86
CA PHE A 88 6.08 6.07 -23.29
C PHE A 88 5.86 6.29 -24.79
N GLU A 89 6.22 5.33 -25.63
CA GLU A 89 6.02 5.43 -27.07
C GLU A 89 4.53 5.46 -27.45
N LEU A 90 3.71 4.62 -26.81
CA LEU A 90 2.25 4.62 -26.97
C LEU A 90 1.67 5.97 -26.54
N SER A 91 2.08 6.46 -25.37
CA SER A 91 1.62 7.73 -24.80
C SER A 91 1.89 8.91 -25.73
N GLU A 92 3.11 8.99 -26.28
CA GLU A 92 3.50 10.05 -27.23
C GLU A 92 2.78 9.92 -28.57
N THR A 93 2.64 8.70 -29.09
CA THR A 93 2.01 8.45 -30.40
C THR A 93 0.52 8.85 -30.39
N PHE A 94 -0.17 8.56 -29.29
CA PHE A 94 -1.61 8.74 -29.17
C PHE A 94 -2.02 9.93 -28.31
N GLU A 95 -1.03 10.70 -27.82
CA GLU A 95 -1.23 11.85 -26.94
C GLU A 95 -2.09 11.53 -25.71
N ILE A 96 -1.89 10.36 -25.08
CA ILE A 96 -2.72 9.86 -23.97
C ILE A 96 -1.87 9.34 -22.80
N PRO A 97 -2.26 9.54 -21.53
CA PRO A 97 -1.61 8.86 -20.41
C PRO A 97 -1.71 7.34 -20.55
N VAL A 98 -0.70 6.61 -20.09
CA VAL A 98 -0.68 5.14 -20.12
C VAL A 98 -0.45 4.60 -18.72
N LEU A 99 -1.29 3.65 -18.30
CA LEU A 99 -1.13 2.94 -17.05
C LEU A 99 -0.17 1.75 -17.23
N LEU A 100 0.76 1.57 -16.31
CA LEU A 100 1.52 0.35 -16.12
C LEU A 100 1.15 -0.24 -14.76
N ARG A 101 0.59 -1.44 -14.77
CA ARG A 101 0.07 -2.12 -13.57
C ARG A 101 0.92 -3.33 -13.23
N PRO A 102 2.02 -3.21 -12.48
CA PRO A 102 2.63 -4.39 -11.85
C PRO A 102 1.79 -4.87 -10.66
N THR A 103 1.92 -6.14 -10.28
CA THR A 103 1.46 -6.64 -8.98
C THR A 103 2.61 -6.68 -7.98
N ILE A 104 2.31 -6.85 -6.68
CA ILE A 104 3.31 -6.97 -5.62
C ILE A 104 4.36 -8.05 -5.93
N ARG A 105 3.95 -9.18 -6.54
CA ARG A 105 4.86 -10.28 -6.91
C ARG A 105 5.86 -9.87 -8.00
N VAL A 106 5.46 -9.04 -8.97
CA VAL A 106 6.41 -8.46 -9.92
C VAL A 106 7.37 -7.50 -9.21
N SER A 107 6.85 -6.64 -8.34
CA SER A 107 7.63 -5.60 -7.66
C SER A 107 8.61 -6.16 -6.61
N HIS A 108 8.32 -7.32 -6.02
CA HIS A 108 9.17 -8.00 -5.03
C HIS A 108 10.04 -9.13 -5.63
N ALA A 109 9.85 -9.48 -6.90
CA ALA A 109 10.67 -10.45 -7.59
C ALA A 109 12.05 -9.90 -7.95
N LYS A 110 13.02 -10.80 -8.15
CA LYS A 110 14.36 -10.49 -8.63
C LYS A 110 14.63 -11.27 -9.92
N GLN A 111 15.16 -10.59 -10.92
CA GLN A 111 15.51 -11.20 -12.21
C GLN A 111 16.76 -10.53 -12.78
N SER A 112 17.67 -11.32 -13.35
CA SER A 112 18.79 -10.79 -14.13
C SER A 112 18.27 -10.20 -15.44
N VAL A 113 18.51 -8.91 -15.66
CA VAL A 113 18.04 -8.18 -16.85
C VAL A 113 19.19 -7.54 -17.61
N ARG A 114 19.11 -7.54 -18.95
CA ARG A 114 20.12 -6.86 -19.77
C ARG A 114 19.82 -5.37 -19.86
N LEU A 115 20.69 -4.52 -19.32
CA LEU A 115 20.54 -3.08 -19.45
C LEU A 115 20.88 -2.63 -20.88
N SER A 116 20.11 -1.65 -21.37
CA SER A 116 20.40 -0.93 -22.61
C SER A 116 20.87 0.48 -22.27
N PRO A 117 21.67 1.14 -23.12
CA PRO A 117 22.03 2.54 -22.92
C PRO A 117 20.78 3.40 -22.73
N LEU A 118 20.79 4.28 -21.73
CA LEU A 118 19.70 5.23 -21.51
C LEU A 118 19.73 6.26 -22.65
N LYS A 119 18.59 6.39 -23.35
CA LYS A 119 18.43 7.44 -24.36
C LYS A 119 18.07 8.75 -23.66
N VAL A 120 19.02 9.67 -23.60
CA VAL A 120 18.73 11.06 -23.22
C VAL A 120 17.97 11.72 -24.37
N LEU A 121 16.79 12.24 -24.07
CA LEU A 121 15.98 12.99 -25.04
C LEU A 121 16.29 14.47 -24.89
N ASP A 122 16.94 15.04 -25.90
CA ASP A 122 17.10 16.49 -25.99
C ASP A 122 15.81 17.13 -26.49
N ARG A 123 14.89 17.38 -25.56
CA ARG A 123 13.62 18.06 -25.81
C ARG A 123 13.49 19.21 -24.83
N PRO A 124 13.67 20.48 -25.21
CA PRO A 124 13.44 21.60 -24.31
C PRO A 124 11.96 21.65 -23.90
N ALA A 125 11.68 22.14 -22.69
CA ALA A 125 10.31 22.30 -22.24
C ALA A 125 9.64 23.44 -23.04
N ASN A 126 8.51 23.15 -23.68
CA ASN A 126 7.73 24.12 -24.44
C ASN A 126 6.23 23.91 -24.19
N PHE A 127 5.58 24.84 -23.48
CA PHE A 127 4.13 24.79 -23.24
C PHE A 127 3.39 25.68 -24.24
N GLU A 128 2.69 25.06 -25.17
CA GLU A 128 1.82 25.76 -26.12
C GLU A 128 0.41 25.93 -25.54
N LYS A 129 -0.03 27.18 -25.41
CA LYS A 129 -1.36 27.49 -24.89
C LYS A 129 -2.43 27.00 -25.87
N ASN A 130 -3.31 26.13 -25.39
CA ASN A 130 -4.51 25.71 -26.09
C ASN A 130 -5.66 25.61 -25.07
N PRO A 131 -6.40 26.71 -24.81
CA PRO A 131 -7.48 26.72 -23.82
C PRO A 131 -8.58 25.69 -24.10
N GLU A 132 -8.92 25.44 -25.37
CA GLU A 132 -9.92 24.44 -25.76
C GLU A 132 -9.51 23.01 -25.37
N ARG A 133 -8.21 22.75 -25.21
CA ARG A 133 -7.65 21.47 -24.78
C ARG A 133 -7.33 21.43 -23.28
N TRP A 134 -6.61 22.43 -22.77
CA TRP A 134 -6.04 22.44 -21.41
C TRP A 134 -6.97 23.04 -20.35
N ALA A 135 -7.84 23.96 -20.74
CA ALA A 135 -8.84 24.60 -19.90
C ALA A 135 -10.25 24.36 -20.46
N ALA A 136 -10.44 23.19 -21.06
CA ALA A 136 -11.61 22.82 -21.85
C ALA A 136 -12.91 23.03 -21.06
N THR A 137 -13.80 23.87 -21.61
CA THR A 137 -15.16 24.05 -21.09
C THR A 137 -16.01 22.80 -21.35
N PRO A 138 -17.22 22.66 -20.77
CA PRO A 138 -18.07 21.49 -21.04
C PRO A 138 -18.30 21.18 -22.52
N LYS A 139 -18.39 22.21 -23.38
CA LYS A 139 -18.52 22.04 -24.84
C LYS A 139 -17.27 21.38 -25.43
N ASP A 140 -16.09 21.88 -25.09
CA ASP A 140 -14.82 21.38 -25.63
C ASP A 140 -14.51 19.99 -25.07
N ARG A 141 -14.89 19.72 -23.81
CA ARG A 141 -14.79 18.40 -23.19
C ARG A 141 -15.56 17.33 -23.96
N LEU A 142 -16.73 17.66 -24.53
CA LEU A 142 -17.47 16.74 -25.39
C LEU A 142 -16.68 16.41 -26.68
N VAL A 143 -16.01 17.39 -27.27
CA VAL A 143 -15.16 17.20 -28.46
C VAL A 143 -13.94 16.33 -28.11
N LEU A 144 -13.27 16.63 -26.99
CA LEU A 144 -12.15 15.84 -26.49
C LEU A 144 -12.56 14.40 -26.19
N HIS A 145 -13.76 14.16 -25.66
CA HIS A 145 -14.25 12.82 -25.40
C HIS A 145 -14.46 12.02 -26.70
N LYS A 146 -14.94 12.66 -27.78
CA LYS A 146 -15.03 12.00 -29.10
C LYS A 146 -13.65 11.59 -29.58
N LYS A 147 -12.67 12.50 -29.53
CA LYS A 147 -11.26 12.21 -29.86
C LYS A 147 -10.70 11.06 -29.01
N LEU A 148 -10.98 11.05 -27.70
CA LEU A 148 -10.56 9.97 -26.79
C LEU A 148 -11.10 8.61 -27.23
N ASN A 149 -12.40 8.52 -27.57
CA ASN A 149 -12.99 7.26 -28.02
C ASN A 149 -12.39 6.77 -29.35
N GLU A 150 -12.13 7.67 -30.29
CA GLU A 150 -11.42 7.35 -31.55
C GLU A 150 -9.98 6.90 -31.29
N THR A 151 -9.26 7.58 -30.38
CA THR A 151 -7.90 7.19 -29.98
C THR A 151 -7.88 5.79 -29.37
N LEU A 152 -8.83 5.45 -28.50
CA LEU A 152 -8.91 4.10 -27.91
C LEU A 152 -9.20 3.01 -28.95
N GLN A 153 -9.95 3.32 -30.01
CA GLN A 153 -10.15 2.38 -31.12
C GLN A 153 -8.83 2.12 -31.85
N LYS A 154 -8.06 3.16 -32.16
CA LYS A 154 -6.73 3.01 -32.81
C LYS A 154 -5.74 2.25 -31.93
N ILE A 155 -5.77 2.48 -30.61
CA ILE A 155 -4.93 1.73 -29.66
C ILE A 155 -5.36 0.26 -29.62
N ARG A 156 -6.67 -0.03 -29.58
CA ARG A 156 -7.18 -1.40 -29.68
C ARG A 156 -6.64 -2.08 -30.93
N GLU A 157 -6.74 -1.44 -32.09
CA GLU A 157 -6.21 -1.98 -33.36
C GLU A 157 -4.71 -2.29 -33.29
N ARG A 158 -3.92 -1.44 -32.61
CA ARG A 158 -2.50 -1.72 -32.34
C ARG A 158 -2.35 -2.98 -31.47
N PHE A 159 -3.11 -3.10 -30.40
CA PHE A 159 -3.04 -4.24 -29.47
C PHE A 159 -3.55 -5.56 -30.08
N GLU A 160 -4.51 -5.51 -31.00
CA GLU A 160 -4.98 -6.68 -31.77
C GLU A 160 -3.84 -7.31 -32.59
N ASN A 161 -2.94 -6.48 -33.11
CA ASN A 161 -1.81 -6.89 -33.95
C ASN A 161 -0.50 -7.09 -33.16
N ASP A 162 -0.50 -6.80 -31.86
CA ASP A 162 0.66 -6.98 -31.00
C ASP A 162 0.91 -8.47 -30.74
N THR A 163 2.05 -8.99 -31.18
CA THR A 163 2.47 -10.38 -30.93
C THR A 163 3.55 -10.49 -29.86
N LYS A 164 3.96 -9.37 -29.28
CA LYS A 164 4.98 -9.31 -28.24
C LYS A 164 4.35 -9.47 -26.85
N TRP A 165 3.28 -8.74 -26.57
CA TRP A 165 2.63 -8.74 -25.25
C TRP A 165 1.35 -9.56 -25.20
N ASN A 166 0.65 -9.62 -26.32
CA ASN A 166 -0.47 -10.53 -26.49
C ASN A 166 0.04 -11.67 -27.37
N TYR A 167 0.02 -12.92 -26.91
CA TYR A 167 0.49 -14.04 -27.73
C TYR A 167 0.03 -15.40 -27.19
N GLU A 168 0.01 -16.39 -28.07
CA GLU A 168 -0.27 -17.78 -27.68
C GLU A 168 1.02 -18.51 -27.28
N ALA A 169 1.09 -18.93 -26.02
CA ALA A 169 2.11 -19.82 -25.49
C ALA A 169 1.64 -21.28 -25.65
N GLY A 170 1.61 -21.77 -26.89
CA GLY A 170 1.16 -23.13 -27.23
C GLY A 170 0.87 -23.27 -28.72
N LYS A 171 1.02 -24.47 -29.27
CA LYS A 171 0.74 -24.77 -30.69
C LYS A 171 -0.09 -26.05 -30.87
N SER A 172 -0.88 -26.40 -29.86
CA SER A 172 -1.64 -27.64 -29.87
C SER A 172 -2.77 -27.55 -30.91
N ARG A 173 -2.71 -28.41 -31.94
CA ARG A 173 -3.76 -28.52 -32.94
C ARG A 173 -4.90 -29.36 -32.35
N GLY A 174 -6.01 -28.72 -32.00
CA GLY A 174 -7.21 -29.39 -31.51
C GLY A 174 -7.33 -29.49 -29.98
N ALA A 175 -6.58 -28.69 -29.21
CA ALA A 175 -6.79 -28.58 -27.77
C ALA A 175 -8.27 -28.26 -27.45
N SER A 176 -8.86 -29.07 -26.57
CA SER A 176 -10.27 -28.90 -26.17
C SER A 176 -10.45 -27.69 -25.24
N LEU A 177 -9.46 -27.46 -24.37
CA LEU A 177 -9.40 -26.36 -23.41
C LEU A 177 -8.38 -25.31 -23.89
N GLY A 178 -8.80 -24.05 -23.91
CA GLY A 178 -7.90 -22.90 -23.99
C GLY A 178 -7.87 -22.16 -22.65
N ILE A 179 -6.76 -21.48 -22.34
CA ILE A 179 -6.66 -20.62 -21.15
C ILE A 179 -6.29 -19.21 -21.60
N ILE A 180 -6.99 -18.19 -21.10
CA ILE A 180 -6.58 -16.78 -21.24
C ILE A 180 -6.09 -16.31 -19.88
N THR A 181 -4.92 -15.68 -19.84
CA THR A 181 -4.33 -15.21 -18.59
C THR A 181 -3.46 -13.97 -18.80
N CYS A 182 -3.10 -13.30 -17.73
CA CYS A 182 -2.31 -12.07 -17.71
C CYS A 182 -1.42 -12.02 -16.47
N SER A 183 -0.52 -11.03 -16.41
CA SER A 183 0.26 -10.73 -15.21
C SER A 183 0.97 -11.97 -14.63
N VAL A 184 1.16 -12.03 -13.32
CA VAL A 184 1.88 -13.11 -12.63
C VAL A 184 1.18 -14.47 -12.76
N SER A 185 -0.14 -14.50 -12.88
CA SER A 185 -0.88 -15.74 -13.14
C SER A 185 -0.41 -16.46 -14.42
N PHE A 186 0.09 -15.72 -15.42
CA PHE A 186 0.68 -16.33 -16.62
C PHE A 186 1.93 -17.14 -16.31
N VAL A 187 2.89 -16.59 -15.57
CA VAL A 187 4.16 -17.30 -15.31
C VAL A 187 3.94 -18.51 -14.42
N ASN A 188 3.12 -18.37 -13.36
CA ASN A 188 2.75 -19.48 -12.49
C ASN A 188 2.05 -20.60 -13.28
N LEU A 189 1.10 -20.25 -14.14
CA LEU A 189 0.41 -21.22 -14.99
C LEU A 189 1.39 -21.97 -15.91
N MET A 190 2.33 -21.25 -16.55
CA MET A 190 3.27 -21.88 -17.47
C MET A 190 4.19 -22.87 -16.77
N ASP A 191 4.65 -22.57 -15.55
CA ASP A 191 5.46 -23.49 -14.73
C ASP A 191 4.65 -24.73 -14.35
N ILE A 192 3.40 -24.57 -13.89
CA ILE A 192 2.50 -25.67 -13.55
C ILE A 192 2.22 -26.57 -14.77
N LEU A 193 1.96 -25.99 -15.94
CA LEU A 193 1.73 -26.75 -17.17
C LEU A 193 2.98 -27.53 -17.62
N GLU A 194 4.18 -27.02 -17.31
CA GLU A 194 5.43 -27.71 -17.59
C GLU A 194 5.66 -28.89 -16.64
N GLU A 195 5.47 -28.69 -15.34
CA GLU A 195 5.56 -29.74 -14.31
C GLU A 195 4.57 -30.89 -14.57
N LEU A 196 3.35 -30.55 -15.00
CA LEU A 196 2.30 -31.52 -15.32
C LEU A 196 2.43 -32.12 -16.73
N ASN A 197 3.42 -31.71 -17.53
CA ASN A 197 3.58 -32.11 -18.94
C ASN A 197 2.34 -31.82 -19.83
N LEU A 198 1.60 -30.75 -19.52
CA LEU A 198 0.37 -30.34 -20.23
C LEU A 198 0.57 -29.19 -21.22
N LYS A 199 1.79 -28.63 -21.32
CA LYS A 199 2.14 -27.50 -22.21
C LYS A 199 1.82 -27.74 -23.70
N SER A 200 1.78 -29.00 -24.14
CA SER A 200 1.40 -29.39 -25.51
C SER A 200 -0.07 -29.75 -25.67
N ALA A 201 -0.81 -29.91 -24.57
CA ALA A 201 -2.22 -30.30 -24.57
C ALA A 201 -3.18 -29.11 -24.42
N ILE A 202 -2.73 -28.02 -23.81
CA ILE A 202 -3.52 -26.83 -23.51
C ILE A 202 -2.90 -25.63 -24.23
N ASN A 203 -3.72 -24.86 -24.96
CA ASN A 203 -3.27 -23.60 -25.52
C ASN A 203 -3.48 -22.48 -24.50
N VAL A 204 -2.49 -21.61 -24.34
CA VAL A 204 -2.55 -20.45 -23.43
C VAL A 204 -2.43 -19.17 -24.25
N LEU A 205 -3.38 -18.26 -24.13
CA LEU A 205 -3.29 -16.89 -24.66
C LEU A 205 -2.93 -15.94 -23.52
N LYS A 206 -1.73 -15.38 -23.59
CA LYS A 206 -1.30 -14.30 -22.70
C LYS A 206 -1.87 -12.98 -23.19
N ILE A 207 -2.40 -12.18 -22.28
CA ILE A 207 -2.79 -10.78 -22.49
C ILE A 207 -1.88 -9.88 -21.65
N GLY A 208 -1.05 -9.06 -22.30
CA GLY A 208 -0.21 -8.05 -21.65
C GLY A 208 -0.77 -6.63 -21.72
N THR A 209 -1.83 -6.42 -22.51
CA THR A 209 -2.52 -5.13 -22.66
C THR A 209 -4.01 -5.30 -22.34
N PRO A 210 -4.40 -5.33 -21.05
CA PRO A 210 -5.78 -5.67 -20.65
C PRO A 210 -6.82 -4.60 -21.00
N TYR A 211 -6.39 -3.38 -21.31
CA TYR A 211 -7.28 -2.32 -21.78
C TYR A 211 -6.58 -1.36 -22.76
N PRO A 212 -7.19 -1.00 -23.89
CA PRO A 212 -8.36 -1.66 -24.50
C PRO A 212 -8.08 -3.12 -24.85
N LEU A 213 -9.00 -4.01 -24.52
CA LEU A 213 -8.81 -5.45 -24.77
C LEU A 213 -8.77 -5.78 -26.29
N PRO A 214 -7.85 -6.67 -26.76
CA PRO A 214 -7.83 -7.17 -28.14
C PRO A 214 -8.96 -8.19 -28.37
N GLN A 215 -10.16 -7.67 -28.63
CA GLN A 215 -11.41 -8.42 -28.78
C GLN A 215 -11.39 -9.45 -29.92
N LYS A 216 -10.82 -9.13 -31.09
CA LYS A 216 -10.79 -10.06 -32.24
C LYS A 216 -9.95 -11.28 -31.91
N ARG A 217 -8.76 -11.06 -31.36
CA ARG A 217 -7.87 -12.15 -30.96
C ARG A 217 -8.52 -13.07 -29.92
N ILE A 218 -9.20 -12.50 -28.93
CA ILE A 218 -9.90 -13.27 -27.89
C ILE A 218 -11.08 -14.04 -28.50
N ALA A 219 -11.88 -13.42 -29.36
CA ALA A 219 -12.98 -14.09 -30.04
C ALA A 219 -12.49 -15.27 -30.89
N ASP A 220 -11.40 -15.11 -31.64
CA ASP A 220 -10.79 -16.18 -32.43
C ASP A 220 -10.22 -17.30 -31.56
N PHE A 221 -9.68 -16.97 -30.38
CA PHE A 221 -9.25 -17.95 -29.39
C PHE A 221 -10.44 -18.73 -28.81
N ILE A 222 -11.50 -18.05 -28.38
CA ILE A 222 -12.73 -18.68 -27.84
C ILE A 222 -13.41 -19.57 -28.89
N LYS A 223 -13.45 -19.14 -30.15
CA LYS A 223 -14.06 -19.90 -31.24
C LYS A 223 -13.39 -21.27 -31.44
N ARG A 224 -12.06 -21.35 -31.31
CA ARG A 224 -11.27 -22.56 -31.57
C ARG A 224 -11.35 -23.64 -30.49
N HIS A 225 -11.76 -23.29 -29.27
CA HIS A 225 -11.78 -24.22 -28.14
C HIS A 225 -13.22 -24.62 -27.78
N LYS A 226 -13.40 -25.75 -27.09
CA LYS A 226 -14.71 -26.16 -26.55
C LYS A 226 -15.06 -25.34 -25.32
N LYS A 227 -14.07 -25.11 -24.45
CA LYS A 227 -14.15 -24.24 -23.27
C LYS A 227 -12.90 -23.38 -23.17
N VAL A 228 -13.03 -22.20 -22.61
CA VAL A 228 -11.93 -21.28 -22.32
C VAL A 228 -11.97 -20.88 -20.86
N LEU A 229 -10.91 -21.17 -20.13
CA LEU A 229 -10.75 -20.72 -18.74
C LEU A 229 -10.03 -19.37 -18.72
N ILE A 230 -10.56 -18.39 -18.00
CA ILE A 230 -9.89 -17.12 -17.73
C ILE A 230 -9.24 -17.22 -16.36
N ILE A 231 -7.91 -17.13 -16.30
CA ILE A 231 -7.16 -17.05 -15.04
C ILE A 231 -6.59 -15.65 -14.94
N GLU A 232 -7.23 -14.81 -14.13
CA GLU A 232 -6.80 -13.44 -13.87
C GLU A 232 -6.99 -13.05 -12.40
N GLU A 233 -6.15 -12.13 -11.96
CA GLU A 233 -6.20 -11.49 -10.64
C GLU A 233 -6.02 -9.96 -10.78
N THR A 234 -6.67 -9.15 -9.95
CA THR A 234 -7.43 -9.55 -8.75
C THR A 234 -8.92 -9.73 -9.03
N ASP A 235 -9.46 -9.01 -10.01
CA ASP A 235 -10.87 -9.10 -10.41
C ASP A 235 -11.05 -9.61 -11.85
N SER A 236 -12.30 -9.81 -12.25
CA SER A 236 -12.73 -10.30 -13.57
C SER A 236 -12.64 -9.27 -14.71
N VAL A 237 -11.54 -8.51 -14.84
CA VAL A 237 -11.44 -7.37 -15.78
C VAL A 237 -11.42 -7.80 -17.24
N ILE A 238 -10.61 -8.81 -17.58
CA ILE A 238 -10.55 -9.37 -18.93
C ILE A 238 -11.88 -10.08 -19.21
N GLU A 239 -12.30 -10.97 -18.31
CA GLU A 239 -13.53 -11.75 -18.41
C GLU A 239 -14.74 -10.82 -18.64
N SER A 240 -14.90 -9.76 -17.83
CA SER A 240 -16.03 -8.83 -17.93
C SER A 240 -16.14 -8.17 -19.31
N GLN A 241 -15.01 -7.90 -19.95
CA GLN A 241 -14.95 -7.26 -21.26
C GLN A 241 -15.25 -8.21 -22.44
N ILE A 242 -15.25 -9.53 -22.24
CA ILE A 242 -15.51 -10.50 -23.32
C ILE A 242 -16.97 -10.42 -23.77
N ILE A 243 -17.20 -10.33 -25.08
CA ILE A 243 -18.55 -10.22 -25.66
C ILE A 243 -19.28 -11.57 -25.62
N ASP A 244 -18.70 -12.62 -26.21
CA ASP A 244 -19.27 -13.98 -26.19
C ASP A 244 -18.66 -14.81 -25.05
N LYS A 245 -19.44 -14.98 -23.98
CA LYS A 245 -19.07 -15.76 -22.79
C LYS A 245 -19.61 -17.19 -22.79
N SER A 246 -20.23 -17.67 -23.87
CA SER A 246 -20.91 -18.98 -23.92
C SER A 246 -20.02 -20.19 -23.60
N LYS A 247 -18.71 -20.05 -23.86
CA LYS A 247 -17.68 -21.07 -23.60
C LYS A 247 -16.72 -20.70 -22.48
N VAL A 248 -16.92 -19.55 -21.84
CA VAL A 248 -16.00 -18.99 -20.86
C VAL A 248 -16.27 -19.60 -19.49
N LEU A 249 -15.20 -20.01 -18.82
CA LEU A 249 -15.13 -20.37 -17.41
C LEU A 249 -14.21 -19.34 -16.74
N GLY A 250 -14.51 -18.92 -15.52
CA GLY A 250 -13.75 -17.86 -14.85
C GLY A 250 -14.31 -17.54 -13.47
N ARG A 251 -14.09 -16.31 -13.02
CA ARG A 251 -14.61 -15.80 -11.75
C ARG A 251 -16.14 -15.67 -11.81
N LEU A 252 -16.69 -15.22 -12.95
CA LEU A 252 -18.15 -15.04 -13.09
C LEU A 252 -18.92 -16.37 -13.18
N THR A 253 -18.25 -17.48 -13.49
CA THR A 253 -18.84 -18.82 -13.46
C THR A 253 -18.51 -19.61 -12.19
N GLY A 254 -17.81 -19.00 -11.22
CA GLY A 254 -17.43 -19.63 -9.96
C GLY A 254 -16.33 -20.69 -10.06
N HIS A 255 -15.60 -20.76 -11.17
CA HIS A 255 -14.48 -21.70 -11.35
C HIS A 255 -13.17 -21.14 -10.81
N ILE A 256 -13.07 -19.81 -10.70
CA ILE A 256 -11.99 -19.08 -10.05
C ILE A 256 -12.60 -18.38 -8.82
N PRO A 257 -11.92 -18.37 -7.65
CA PRO A 257 -12.35 -17.59 -6.49
C PRO A 257 -12.59 -16.12 -6.83
N LEU A 258 -13.46 -15.44 -6.07
CA LEU A 258 -13.75 -14.01 -6.31
C LEU A 258 -12.73 -13.10 -5.62
N GLU A 259 -12.13 -13.57 -4.52
CA GLU A 259 -11.19 -12.87 -3.67
C GLU A 259 -9.82 -13.56 -3.61
N GLY A 260 -8.81 -12.84 -3.10
CA GLY A 260 -7.49 -13.38 -2.83
C GLY A 260 -6.56 -13.46 -4.04
N GLU A 261 -5.29 -13.73 -3.71
CA GLU A 261 -4.22 -13.96 -4.65
C GLU A 261 -4.35 -15.34 -5.32
N LEU A 262 -4.04 -15.43 -6.62
CA LEU A 262 -3.92 -16.71 -7.32
C LEU A 262 -2.49 -17.25 -7.24
N ASP A 263 -2.17 -17.86 -6.11
CA ASP A 263 -0.89 -18.55 -5.91
C ASP A 263 -0.78 -19.84 -6.77
N PRO A 264 0.42 -20.43 -6.90
CA PRO A 264 0.62 -21.63 -7.71
C PRO A 264 -0.25 -22.82 -7.31
N ASP A 265 -0.46 -23.06 -6.01
CA ASP A 265 -1.25 -24.19 -5.52
C ASP A 265 -2.74 -23.99 -5.82
N GLY A 266 -3.23 -22.76 -5.68
CA GLY A 266 -4.56 -22.34 -6.09
C GLY A 266 -4.79 -22.56 -7.58
N ILE A 267 -3.88 -22.09 -8.44
CA ILE A 267 -3.97 -22.30 -9.90
C ILE A 267 -3.94 -23.79 -10.23
N HIS A 268 -3.06 -24.57 -9.60
CA HIS A 268 -2.99 -26.03 -9.79
C HIS A 268 -4.33 -26.70 -9.46
N ASN A 269 -4.93 -26.36 -8.32
CA ASN A 269 -6.19 -26.95 -7.88
C ASN A 269 -7.37 -26.57 -8.77
N ILE A 270 -7.42 -25.33 -9.26
CA ILE A 270 -8.36 -24.88 -10.28
C ILE A 270 -8.22 -25.72 -11.56
N LEU A 271 -7.00 -25.92 -12.05
CA LEU A 271 -6.75 -26.73 -13.25
C LEU A 271 -7.19 -28.17 -13.04
N ALA A 272 -6.90 -28.76 -11.88
CA ALA A 272 -7.30 -30.13 -11.55
C ALA A 272 -8.83 -30.29 -11.62
N ASP A 273 -9.59 -29.32 -11.09
CA ASP A 273 -11.06 -29.33 -11.17
C ASP A 273 -11.57 -29.21 -12.60
N VAL A 274 -11.08 -28.23 -13.36
CA VAL A 274 -11.53 -27.97 -14.73
C VAL A 274 -11.18 -29.14 -15.64
N LEU A 275 -9.98 -29.71 -15.52
CA LEU A 275 -9.56 -30.85 -16.36
C LEU A 275 -10.39 -32.10 -16.07
N ARG A 276 -10.76 -32.32 -14.80
CA ARG A 276 -11.64 -33.40 -14.38
C ARG A 276 -13.07 -33.19 -14.90
N GLU A 277 -13.62 -31.99 -14.76
CA GLU A 277 -14.96 -31.65 -15.26
C GLU A 277 -15.06 -31.86 -16.77
N LEU A 278 -14.03 -31.49 -17.51
CA LEU A 278 -13.97 -31.64 -18.97
C LEU A 278 -13.58 -33.05 -19.42
N GLY A 279 -13.32 -33.97 -18.50
CA GLY A 279 -12.92 -35.35 -18.80
C GLY A 279 -11.60 -35.46 -19.57
N ILE A 280 -10.69 -34.50 -19.39
CA ILE A 280 -9.39 -34.47 -20.09
C ILE A 280 -8.37 -35.35 -19.35
N THR A 281 -8.23 -35.14 -18.04
CA THR A 281 -7.38 -35.94 -17.15
C THR A 281 -7.83 -35.75 -15.71
N ASN A 282 -7.41 -36.65 -14.82
CA ASN A 282 -7.68 -36.56 -13.39
C ASN A 282 -6.37 -36.29 -12.65
N LEU A 283 -6.17 -35.02 -12.25
CA LEU A 283 -5.01 -34.61 -11.45
C LEU A 283 -5.36 -34.65 -9.97
N GLU A 284 -4.42 -35.10 -9.14
CA GLU A 284 -4.56 -34.99 -7.69
C GLU A 284 -4.44 -33.54 -7.26
N LYS A 285 -5.38 -33.05 -6.45
CA LYS A 285 -5.26 -31.71 -5.86
C LYS A 285 -4.12 -31.65 -4.85
N ILE A 286 -3.44 -30.50 -4.82
CA ILE A 286 -2.56 -30.15 -3.73
C ILE A 286 -3.45 -29.83 -2.53
N THR A 287 -3.19 -30.48 -1.40
CA THR A 287 -3.89 -30.19 -0.14
C THR A 287 -2.87 -29.78 0.89
N ASP A 288 -3.15 -28.69 1.61
CA ASP A 288 -2.32 -28.22 2.72
C ASP A 288 -2.26 -29.20 3.89
N SER A 289 -3.02 -30.30 3.84
CA SER A 289 -3.10 -31.30 4.91
C SER A 289 -1.76 -31.84 5.40
N LYS A 290 -0.67 -31.75 4.65
CA LYS A 290 0.69 -32.10 5.12
C LYS A 290 1.39 -30.92 5.80
N LEU A 291 1.28 -29.71 5.25
CA LEU A 291 1.88 -28.50 5.83
C LEU A 291 1.12 -28.06 7.08
N ASP A 292 -0.21 -28.04 7.04
CA ASP A 292 -1.06 -27.74 8.20
C ASP A 292 -0.80 -28.70 9.35
N LYS A 293 -0.73 -30.01 9.07
CA LYS A 293 -0.34 -31.02 10.08
C LYS A 293 1.07 -30.80 10.61
N LEU A 294 1.99 -30.31 9.77
CA LEU A 294 3.36 -30.00 10.19
C LEU A 294 3.40 -28.73 11.07
N VAL A 295 2.68 -27.67 10.68
CA VAL A 295 2.56 -26.42 11.45
C VAL A 295 1.88 -26.67 12.79
N GLU A 296 0.79 -27.44 12.80
CA GLU A 296 0.08 -27.87 14.02
C GLU A 296 0.99 -28.70 14.91
N LYS A 297 1.74 -29.66 14.35
CA LYS A 297 2.72 -30.48 15.08
C LYS A 297 3.86 -29.63 15.66
N LEU A 298 4.34 -28.63 14.93
CA LEU A 298 5.42 -27.75 15.35
C LEU A 298 4.95 -26.66 16.33
N LYS A 299 3.64 -26.52 16.58
CA LYS A 299 3.04 -25.49 17.44
C LYS A 299 3.63 -24.09 17.18
N LEU A 300 3.91 -23.77 15.91
CA LEU A 300 4.55 -22.51 15.57
C LEU A 300 3.65 -21.37 15.99
N GLN A 301 4.17 -20.47 16.83
CA GLN A 301 3.44 -19.26 17.18
C GLN A 301 3.26 -18.40 15.93
N VAL A 302 2.01 -18.04 15.64
CA VAL A 302 1.69 -17.07 14.58
C VAL A 302 2.27 -15.72 15.00
N ARG A 303 3.33 -15.29 14.30
CA ARG A 303 3.92 -13.97 14.51
C ARG A 303 2.99 -12.92 13.95
N LYS A 304 2.27 -12.22 14.83
CA LYS A 304 1.47 -11.06 14.44
C LYS A 304 2.41 -9.95 13.94
N PRO A 305 2.02 -9.19 12.90
CA PRO A 305 2.73 -7.96 12.55
C PRO A 305 2.82 -7.06 13.79
N THR A 306 4.03 -6.64 14.18
CA THR A 306 4.28 -5.87 15.40
C THR A 306 5.31 -4.77 15.14
N LEU A 307 5.33 -3.76 16.01
CA LEU A 307 6.30 -2.66 15.95
C LEU A 307 7.72 -3.18 16.21
N CYS A 308 8.74 -2.58 15.59
CA CYS A 308 10.15 -2.97 15.77
C CYS A 308 10.60 -2.83 17.24
N ALA A 309 11.55 -3.63 17.75
CA ALA A 309 12.12 -3.43 19.09
C ALA A 309 12.70 -2.02 19.23
N GLY A 310 12.26 -1.20 20.19
CA GLY A 310 12.68 0.20 20.33
C GLY A 310 11.89 1.22 19.48
N CYS A 311 10.87 0.80 18.74
CA CYS A 311 10.01 1.71 17.97
C CYS A 311 9.38 2.81 18.87
N PRO A 312 9.53 4.11 18.55
CA PRO A 312 9.01 5.20 19.37
C PRO A 312 7.48 5.26 19.42
N GLU A 313 6.81 4.77 18.39
CA GLU A 313 5.36 4.64 18.32
C GLU A 313 4.83 3.74 19.43
N ARG A 314 5.57 2.69 19.81
CA ARG A 314 5.20 1.81 20.95
C ARG A 314 5.16 2.60 22.25
N ALA A 315 6.17 3.43 22.50
CA ALA A 315 6.24 4.26 23.69
C ALA A 315 5.07 5.26 23.74
N ALA A 316 4.73 5.86 22.60
CA ALA A 316 3.58 6.74 22.46
C ALA A 316 2.25 6.01 22.75
N PHE A 317 2.01 4.85 22.14
CA PHE A 317 0.78 4.08 22.37
C PHE A 317 0.64 3.59 23.81
N PHE A 318 1.73 3.16 24.43
CA PHE A 318 1.74 2.80 25.84
C PHE A 318 1.34 4.00 26.72
N ALA A 319 1.91 5.17 26.47
CA ALA A 319 1.57 6.40 27.19
C ALA A 319 0.10 6.83 26.96
N ILE A 320 -0.40 6.74 25.72
CA ILE A 320 -1.80 7.02 25.35
C ILE A 320 -2.74 6.16 26.19
N LYS A 321 -2.55 4.84 26.19
CA LYS A 321 -3.39 3.91 26.96
C LYS A 321 -3.29 4.13 28.47
N LYS A 322 -2.10 4.41 28.97
CA LYS A 322 -1.88 4.66 30.41
C LYS A 322 -2.56 5.95 30.85
N ALA A 323 -2.57 6.98 30.01
CA ALA A 323 -3.20 8.26 30.31
C ALA A 323 -4.73 8.23 30.16
N LEU A 324 -5.22 7.57 29.10
CA LEU A 324 -6.59 7.70 28.61
C LEU A 324 -7.23 6.33 28.27
N PRO A 325 -7.25 5.33 29.17
CA PRO A 325 -7.56 3.93 28.85
C PRO A 325 -8.95 3.66 28.28
N LYS A 326 -9.87 4.63 28.35
CA LYS A 326 -11.27 4.54 27.88
C LYS A 326 -11.56 5.50 26.71
N ALA A 327 -10.53 6.07 26.10
CA ALA A 327 -10.72 6.92 24.93
C ALA A 327 -11.08 6.08 23.70
N ILE A 328 -11.69 6.73 22.70
CA ILE A 328 -11.76 6.19 21.35
C ILE A 328 -10.43 6.49 20.67
N TYR A 329 -9.80 5.47 20.08
CA TYR A 329 -8.52 5.56 19.40
C TYR A 329 -8.69 5.49 17.89
N ALA A 330 -8.89 6.64 17.25
CA ALA A 330 -8.86 6.72 15.79
C ALA A 330 -7.41 6.73 15.30
N SER A 331 -7.11 6.00 14.23
CA SER A 331 -5.77 5.99 13.64
C SER A 331 -5.85 5.98 12.11
N ASP A 332 -4.72 6.20 11.48
CA ASP A 332 -4.55 6.13 10.03
C ASP A 332 -3.97 4.76 9.62
N ILE A 333 -3.79 4.55 8.31
CA ILE A 333 -2.95 3.46 7.79
C ILE A 333 -1.45 3.79 7.87
N GLY A 334 -0.64 2.93 8.50
CA GLY A 334 0.80 3.15 8.67
C GLY A 334 1.42 2.22 9.73
N CYS A 335 2.66 2.48 10.18
CA CYS A 335 3.22 1.77 11.34
C CYS A 335 2.31 1.89 12.57
N TYR A 336 1.62 3.01 12.70
CA TYR A 336 0.65 3.28 13.76
C TYR A 336 -0.63 2.44 13.68
N THR A 337 -0.89 1.71 12.58
CA THR A 337 -1.93 0.65 12.57
C THR A 337 -1.53 -0.52 13.48
N LEU A 338 -0.23 -0.78 13.65
CA LEU A 338 0.27 -1.86 14.51
C LEU A 338 0.04 -1.60 16.01
N GLY A 339 -0.41 -0.39 16.38
CA GLY A 339 -0.94 -0.09 17.71
C GLY A 339 -2.20 -0.91 18.06
N LEU A 340 -2.80 -1.63 17.09
CA LEU A 340 -3.87 -2.61 17.30
C LEU A 340 -3.48 -3.71 18.30
N ASN A 341 -2.27 -4.26 18.19
CA ASN A 341 -1.80 -5.30 19.12
C ASN A 341 -1.67 -4.75 20.54
N LEU A 342 -1.26 -3.49 20.65
CA LEU A 342 -1.24 -2.74 21.91
C LEU A 342 -2.64 -2.37 22.39
N LYS A 343 -3.74 -2.59 21.66
CA LYS A 343 -5.09 -2.10 21.98
C LYS A 343 -5.16 -0.58 22.13
N ALA A 344 -4.38 0.14 21.31
CA ALA A 344 -4.29 1.59 21.29
C ALA A 344 -4.84 2.19 19.97
N VAL A 345 -5.58 1.38 19.21
CA VAL A 345 -6.20 1.70 17.93
C VAL A 345 -7.52 0.95 17.87
N ASP A 346 -8.62 1.66 17.63
CA ASP A 346 -9.97 1.10 17.49
C ASP A 346 -10.44 1.10 16.02
N THR A 347 -9.94 2.04 15.22
CA THR A 347 -10.34 2.20 13.81
C THR A 347 -9.20 2.74 12.95
N VAL A 348 -9.12 2.22 11.73
CA VAL A 348 -8.23 2.65 10.65
C VAL A 348 -9.03 2.57 9.35
N LEU A 349 -8.93 3.59 8.48
CA LEU A 349 -9.61 3.63 7.20
C LEU A 349 -8.61 3.89 6.05
N ASP A 350 -8.18 5.13 5.88
CA ASP A 350 -7.23 5.56 4.86
C ASP A 350 -6.17 6.52 5.44
N MET A 351 -5.36 7.14 4.58
CA MET A 351 -4.44 8.21 4.98
C MET A 351 -5.20 9.53 5.09
N GLY A 352 -5.26 10.10 6.29
CA GLY A 352 -6.02 11.31 6.61
C GLY A 352 -7.26 11.04 7.46
N ALA A 353 -7.70 9.78 7.55
CA ALA A 353 -8.90 9.35 8.23
C ALA A 353 -8.83 9.43 9.76
N GLY A 354 -7.65 9.30 10.36
CA GLY A 354 -7.52 9.38 11.83
C GLY A 354 -8.11 10.69 12.38
N ILE A 355 -7.89 11.79 11.66
CA ILE A 355 -8.43 13.12 11.99
C ILE A 355 -9.92 13.24 11.65
N THR A 356 -10.36 12.77 10.48
CA THR A 356 -11.77 12.92 10.05
C THR A 356 -12.70 12.04 10.87
N LEU A 357 -12.29 10.81 11.21
CA LEU A 357 -13.02 9.92 12.11
C LEU A 357 -13.11 10.52 13.51
N ALA A 358 -12.00 11.04 14.06
CA ALA A 358 -12.03 11.71 15.36
C ALA A 358 -12.95 12.93 15.38
N SER A 359 -12.93 13.73 14.31
CA SER A 359 -13.87 14.84 14.12
C SER A 359 -15.33 14.34 14.06
N GLY A 360 -15.60 13.28 13.30
CA GLY A 360 -16.94 12.68 13.20
C GLY A 360 -17.45 12.13 14.52
N PHE A 361 -16.62 11.38 15.25
CA PHE A 361 -16.94 10.91 16.61
C PHE A 361 -17.24 12.07 17.54
N TYR A 362 -16.41 13.11 17.55
CA TYR A 362 -16.68 14.29 18.38
C TYR A 362 -18.06 14.88 18.08
N GLN A 363 -18.39 15.11 16.80
CA GLN A 363 -19.68 15.70 16.44
C GLN A 363 -20.86 14.82 16.85
N ALA A 364 -20.75 13.49 16.70
CA ALA A 364 -21.80 12.55 17.09
C ALA A 364 -22.05 12.57 18.61
N TYR A 365 -20.99 12.45 19.43
CA TYR A 365 -21.12 12.48 20.89
C TYR A 365 -21.52 13.86 21.43
N HIS A 366 -21.08 14.94 20.77
CA HIS A 366 -21.44 16.30 21.14
C HIS A 366 -22.94 16.57 20.98
N GLN A 367 -23.56 16.06 19.91
CA GLN A 367 -25.02 16.15 19.72
C GLN A 367 -25.80 15.45 20.86
N ASP A 368 -25.25 14.35 21.35
CA ASP A 368 -25.77 13.60 22.50
C ASP A 368 -25.44 14.22 23.86
N LYS A 369 -24.70 15.34 23.89
CA LYS A 369 -24.18 15.98 25.11
C LYS A 369 -23.35 15.02 25.96
N LYS A 370 -22.61 14.11 25.32
CA LYS A 370 -21.71 13.15 25.98
C LYS A 370 -20.27 13.58 25.77
N ASP A 371 -19.53 13.73 26.86
CA ASP A 371 -18.11 13.99 26.82
C ASP A 371 -17.32 12.68 26.81
N ILE A 372 -16.75 12.34 25.66
CA ILE A 372 -15.84 11.20 25.49
C ILE A 372 -14.45 11.69 25.09
N ALA A 373 -13.41 11.04 25.62
CA ALA A 373 -12.04 11.31 25.17
C ALA A 373 -11.83 10.63 23.81
N ILE A 374 -11.30 11.37 22.86
CA ILE A 374 -10.96 10.87 21.52
C ILE A 374 -9.49 11.21 21.29
N VAL A 375 -8.72 10.19 20.91
CA VAL A 375 -7.31 10.32 20.54
C VAL A 375 -7.17 9.85 19.10
N ALA A 376 -6.76 10.75 18.22
CA ALA A 376 -6.35 10.46 16.85
C ALA A 376 -4.83 10.26 16.82
N THR A 377 -4.35 9.21 16.15
CA THR A 377 -2.91 9.01 15.88
C THR A 377 -2.62 9.00 14.39
N MET A 378 -1.57 9.70 13.97
CA MET A 378 -1.19 9.84 12.56
C MET A 378 0.33 10.00 12.44
N GLY A 379 0.96 9.49 11.38
CA GLY A 379 2.39 9.74 11.11
C GLY A 379 2.65 11.11 10.49
N ASP A 380 3.89 11.61 10.57
CA ASP A 380 4.31 12.87 9.95
C ASP A 380 4.12 12.86 8.42
N SER A 381 4.59 11.82 7.74
CA SER A 381 4.46 11.66 6.28
C SER A 381 3.00 11.72 5.83
N THR A 382 2.12 11.02 6.54
CA THR A 382 0.66 11.04 6.32
C THR A 382 0.05 12.41 6.58
N PHE A 383 0.54 13.11 7.62
CA PHE A 383 0.08 14.46 7.91
C PHE A 383 0.40 15.43 6.76
N TYR A 384 1.61 15.35 6.18
CA TYR A 384 1.96 16.13 4.99
C TYR A 384 1.14 15.74 3.76
N HIS A 385 0.81 14.46 3.60
CA HIS A 385 0.09 13.95 2.44
C HIS A 385 -1.37 14.40 2.41
N SER A 386 -2.12 14.15 3.48
CA SER A 386 -3.58 14.37 3.52
C SER A 386 -4.10 14.91 4.86
N GLY A 387 -3.30 14.84 5.94
CA GLY A 387 -3.72 15.30 7.25
C GLY A 387 -3.96 16.81 7.36
N THR A 388 -3.35 17.63 6.50
CA THR A 388 -3.56 19.09 6.47
C THR A 388 -5.00 19.47 6.13
N ALA A 389 -5.56 18.91 5.05
CA ALA A 389 -6.94 19.15 4.64
C ALA A 389 -7.92 18.63 5.71
N SER A 390 -7.66 17.44 6.25
CA SER A 390 -8.46 16.87 7.35
C SER A 390 -8.46 17.77 8.59
N LEU A 391 -7.29 18.27 9.00
CA LEU A 391 -7.15 19.12 10.19
C LEU A 391 -7.81 20.48 10.01
N LEU A 392 -7.61 21.12 8.85
CA LEU A 392 -8.27 22.38 8.51
C LEU A 392 -9.79 22.27 8.64
N ASN A 393 -10.37 21.21 8.07
CA ASN A 393 -11.81 20.97 8.16
C ASN A 393 -12.25 20.72 9.63
N ALA A 394 -11.51 19.94 10.40
CA ALA A 394 -11.83 19.67 11.80
C ALA A 394 -11.77 20.95 12.67
N VAL A 395 -10.77 21.81 12.46
CA VAL A 395 -10.65 23.11 13.14
C VAL A 395 -11.79 24.04 12.75
N TYR A 396 -12.09 24.16 11.45
CA TYR A 396 -13.19 24.98 10.95
C TYR A 396 -14.54 24.57 11.56
N ASN A 397 -14.78 23.27 11.71
CA ASN A 397 -15.99 22.73 12.32
C ASN A 397 -15.94 22.65 13.87
N ASN A 398 -14.93 23.27 14.51
CA ASN A 398 -14.78 23.33 15.96
C ASN A 398 -14.83 21.95 16.64
N ALA A 399 -14.26 20.92 15.99
CA ALA A 399 -14.11 19.61 16.59
C ALA A 399 -13.11 19.64 17.75
N ARG A 400 -13.26 18.75 18.74
CA ARG A 400 -12.35 18.69 19.90
C ARG A 400 -11.91 17.27 20.19
N PHE A 401 -10.63 17.02 20.00
CA PHE A 401 -9.98 15.74 20.27
C PHE A 401 -8.48 15.97 20.43
N ILE A 402 -7.77 14.94 20.86
CA ILE A 402 -6.31 14.95 20.95
C ILE A 402 -5.78 14.34 19.66
N LEU A 403 -4.89 15.04 18.95
CA LEU A 403 -4.16 14.50 17.82
C LEU A 403 -2.71 14.27 18.24
N VAL A 404 -2.26 13.02 18.20
CA VAL A 404 -0.86 12.66 18.41
C VAL A 404 -0.22 12.37 17.05
N ILE A 405 0.64 13.27 16.60
CA ILE A 405 1.44 13.07 15.39
C ILE A 405 2.72 12.33 15.79
N LEU A 406 2.88 11.13 15.25
CA LEU A 406 4.03 10.25 15.44
C LEU A 406 5.08 10.61 14.37
N ASP A 407 6.00 11.48 14.76
CA ASP A 407 6.99 12.09 13.86
C ASP A 407 8.31 11.32 13.93
N ASN A 408 8.45 10.35 13.03
CA ASN A 408 9.63 9.48 12.92
C ASN A 408 10.56 9.85 11.76
N GLU A 409 10.28 10.98 11.12
CA GLU A 409 11.08 11.60 10.06
C GLU A 409 11.25 10.74 8.79
N ILE A 410 10.38 9.75 8.57
CA ILE A 410 10.46 8.87 7.40
C ILE A 410 9.10 8.29 6.97
N THR A 411 8.93 8.03 5.67
CA THR A 411 7.78 7.23 5.18
C THR A 411 8.11 5.74 5.29
N ALA A 412 7.96 5.17 6.48
CA ALA A 412 8.55 3.89 6.85
C ALA A 412 8.08 2.69 6.01
N MET A 413 6.77 2.44 5.96
CA MET A 413 6.22 1.20 5.35
C MET A 413 6.24 1.18 3.82
N THR A 414 6.49 2.31 3.16
CA THR A 414 6.40 2.43 1.70
C THR A 414 7.76 2.36 1.01
N GLY A 415 8.85 2.06 1.72
CA GLY A 415 10.20 1.99 1.16
C GLY A 415 11.13 3.10 1.65
N MET A 416 10.87 3.67 2.83
CA MET A 416 11.75 4.64 3.50
C MET A 416 11.99 5.93 2.70
N GLN A 417 10.94 6.47 2.08
CA GLN A 417 11.05 7.74 1.37
C GLN A 417 11.20 8.92 2.35
N PRO A 418 12.03 9.93 2.00
CA PRO A 418 12.10 11.21 2.72
C PRO A 418 10.72 11.86 2.92
N THR A 419 10.51 12.49 4.07
CA THR A 419 9.33 13.32 4.31
C THR A 419 9.65 14.80 4.10
N PRO A 420 8.66 15.66 3.78
CA PRO A 420 8.88 17.11 3.69
C PRO A 420 9.50 17.73 4.96
N GLY A 421 9.39 17.04 6.10
CA GLY A 421 9.96 17.47 7.38
C GLY A 421 11.49 17.45 7.44
N ILE A 422 12.17 16.70 6.57
CA ILE A 422 13.64 16.60 6.58
C ILE A 422 14.33 17.49 5.53
N GLY A 423 13.58 17.97 4.52
CA GLY A 423 14.15 18.82 3.47
C GLY A 423 15.03 18.08 2.47
N ILE A 424 14.75 16.80 2.21
CA ILE A 424 15.43 15.99 1.20
C ILE A 424 14.37 15.51 0.21
N THR A 425 14.63 15.64 -1.10
CA THR A 425 13.72 15.17 -2.15
C THR A 425 13.88 13.67 -2.41
N ALA A 426 12.93 13.08 -3.13
CA ALA A 426 12.93 11.63 -3.39
C ALA A 426 14.15 11.12 -4.19
N ASP A 427 14.83 11.99 -4.95
CA ASP A 427 16.08 11.70 -5.66
C ASP A 427 17.34 11.98 -4.84
N GLY A 428 17.18 12.37 -3.57
CA GLY A 428 18.28 12.67 -2.65
C GLY A 428 18.81 14.09 -2.71
N SER A 429 18.26 14.96 -3.58
CA SER A 429 18.67 16.36 -3.64
C SER A 429 18.16 17.18 -2.45
N GLU A 430 18.79 18.34 -2.21
CA GLU A 430 18.37 19.25 -1.15
C GLU A 430 17.03 19.90 -1.52
N GLY A 431 16.05 19.76 -0.62
CA GLY A 431 14.73 20.36 -0.72
C GLY A 431 14.50 21.42 0.34
N ARG A 432 13.32 22.04 0.31
CA ARG A 432 12.90 22.96 1.37
C ARG A 432 12.26 22.17 2.52
N LYS A 433 12.87 22.22 3.70
CA LYS A 433 12.27 21.70 4.93
C LYS A 433 10.97 22.46 5.27
N ILE A 434 9.90 21.72 5.51
CA ILE A 434 8.61 22.27 5.97
C ILE A 434 8.45 21.90 7.45
N PRO A 435 8.52 22.85 8.40
CA PRO A 435 8.35 22.53 9.82
C PRO A 435 6.89 22.14 10.13
N ILE A 436 6.66 20.89 10.54
CA ILE A 436 5.31 20.38 10.82
C ILE A 436 4.52 21.24 11.82
N LYS A 437 5.22 21.81 12.83
CA LYS A 437 4.61 22.67 13.84
C LYS A 437 4.00 23.95 13.25
N GLU A 438 4.69 24.57 12.29
CA GLU A 438 4.19 25.77 11.62
C GLU A 438 3.02 25.43 10.68
N LEU A 439 3.07 24.25 10.05
CA LEU A 439 1.96 23.75 9.25
C LEU A 439 0.69 23.51 10.10
N ILE A 440 0.82 22.87 11.25
CA ILE A 440 -0.26 22.65 12.22
C ILE A 440 -0.82 24.00 12.72
N LYS A 441 0.05 24.96 13.02
CA LYS A 441 -0.34 26.31 13.42
C LYS A 441 -1.10 27.03 12.30
N GLY A 442 -0.64 26.88 11.05
CA GLY A 442 -1.33 27.39 9.86
C GLY A 442 -2.74 26.80 9.67
N CYS A 443 -2.99 25.60 10.19
CA CYS A 443 -4.33 25.00 10.23
C CYS A 443 -5.26 25.60 11.30
N GLY A 444 -4.77 26.54 12.14
CA GLY A 444 -5.56 27.22 13.17
C GLY A 444 -5.50 26.60 14.56
N VAL A 445 -4.66 25.59 14.79
CA VAL A 445 -4.51 24.95 16.11
C VAL A 445 -3.75 25.89 17.06
N LYS A 446 -4.32 26.09 18.26
CA LYS A 446 -3.74 26.96 19.31
C LYS A 446 -2.90 26.21 20.34
N TRP A 447 -3.20 24.94 20.57
CA TRP A 447 -2.49 24.11 21.56
C TRP A 447 -1.63 23.08 20.83
N ILE A 448 -0.32 23.33 20.80
CA ILE A 448 0.66 22.47 20.11
C ILE A 448 1.85 22.25 21.04
N LYS A 449 2.19 20.99 21.30
CA LYS A 449 3.32 20.59 22.14
C LYS A 449 4.15 19.53 21.42
N THR A 450 5.46 19.55 21.65
CA THR A 450 6.40 18.56 21.08
C THR A 450 7.10 17.87 22.23
N ILE A 451 7.23 16.55 22.14
CA ILE A 451 7.84 15.73 23.18
C ILE A 451 8.48 14.49 22.53
N ASP A 452 9.55 13.98 23.13
CA ASP A 452 10.08 12.68 22.78
C ASP A 452 9.18 11.59 23.40
N PRO A 453 8.57 10.68 22.62
CA PRO A 453 7.75 9.58 23.15
C PRO A 453 8.48 8.64 24.11
N TYR A 454 9.82 8.61 24.12
CA TYR A 454 10.58 7.85 25.11
C TYR A 454 10.43 8.43 26.52
N ASP A 455 10.10 9.72 26.68
CA ASP A 455 9.73 10.31 27.97
C ASP A 455 8.26 9.97 28.33
N ILE A 456 8.04 8.70 28.66
CA ILE A 456 6.71 8.14 28.93
C ILE A 456 6.02 8.90 30.07
N LYS A 457 6.76 9.27 31.12
CA LYS A 457 6.20 9.94 32.30
C LYS A 457 5.61 11.30 31.93
N ASN A 458 6.37 12.15 31.22
CA ASN A 458 5.87 13.45 30.83
C ASN A 458 4.85 13.36 29.69
N LEU A 459 4.94 12.39 28.79
CA LEU A 459 3.92 12.18 27.76
C LEU A 459 2.56 11.81 28.38
N VAL A 460 2.53 10.93 29.39
CA VAL A 460 1.29 10.60 30.13
C VAL A 460 0.68 11.85 30.78
N LYS A 461 1.52 12.71 31.39
CA LYS A 461 1.06 13.97 31.98
C LYS A 461 0.49 14.90 30.91
N LEU A 462 1.19 15.05 29.80
CA LEU A 462 0.80 15.91 28.69
C LEU A 462 -0.53 15.47 28.03
N LEU A 463 -0.76 14.17 27.90
CA LEU A 463 -2.02 13.62 27.38
C LEU A 463 -3.21 13.94 28.29
N LYS A 464 -3.01 13.93 29.62
CA LYS A 464 -4.05 14.32 30.58
C LYS A 464 -4.34 15.82 30.48
N GLU A 465 -3.31 16.66 30.34
CA GLU A 465 -3.48 18.09 30.10
C GLU A 465 -4.21 18.38 28.78
N ALA A 466 -3.88 17.64 27.72
CA ALA A 466 -4.54 17.73 26.42
C ALA A 466 -6.04 17.38 26.54
N LYS A 467 -6.41 16.32 27.27
CA LYS A 467 -7.81 15.98 27.54
C LYS A 467 -8.54 17.12 28.26
N THR A 468 -7.92 17.70 29.29
CA THR A 468 -8.52 18.84 30.00
C THR A 468 -8.73 20.02 29.03
N TYR A 469 -7.77 20.29 28.15
CA TYR A 469 -7.91 21.33 27.13
C TYR A 469 -9.08 21.06 26.17
N THR A 470 -9.23 19.84 25.65
CA THR A 470 -10.30 19.51 24.69
C THR A 470 -11.70 19.59 25.31
N GLN A 471 -11.84 19.44 26.63
CA GLN A 471 -13.12 19.52 27.34
C GLN A 471 -13.50 20.95 27.77
N ARG A 472 -12.60 21.93 27.66
CA ARG A 472 -12.91 23.31 28.02
C ARG A 472 -13.90 23.95 27.05
N LYS A 473 -14.68 24.91 27.55
CA LYS A 473 -15.60 25.72 26.72
C LYS A 473 -14.87 26.50 25.62
N ASP A 474 -13.68 27.02 25.91
CA ASP A 474 -12.77 27.71 24.99
C ASP A 474 -11.69 26.77 24.40
N GLY A 475 -11.85 25.47 24.61
CA GLY A 475 -10.99 24.43 24.09
C GLY A 475 -11.18 24.16 22.60
N GLY A 476 -10.26 23.37 22.05
CA GLY A 476 -10.23 22.97 20.66
C GLY A 476 -9.48 21.65 20.50
N ILE A 477 -8.92 21.43 19.31
CA ILE A 477 -8.01 20.30 19.05
C ILE A 477 -6.69 20.54 19.79
N ALA A 478 -6.23 19.54 20.56
CA ALA A 478 -4.90 19.53 21.17
C ALA A 478 -3.97 18.69 20.30
N VAL A 479 -2.87 19.28 19.80
CA VAL A 479 -1.89 18.54 19.00
C VAL A 479 -0.62 18.27 19.79
N ILE A 480 -0.23 17.00 19.87
CA ILE A 480 1.05 16.55 20.42
C ILE A 480 1.88 15.99 19.25
N ILE A 481 3.06 16.56 19.02
CA ILE A 481 4.06 16.03 18.09
C ILE A 481 5.00 15.15 18.93
N ALA A 482 4.79 13.84 18.87
CA ALA A 482 5.66 12.85 19.48
C ALA A 482 6.80 12.56 18.49
N ARG A 483 7.94 13.24 18.66
CA ARG A 483 9.06 13.19 17.72
C ARG A 483 10.19 12.32 18.22
N HIS A 484 10.54 11.30 17.44
CA HIS A 484 11.73 10.48 17.64
C HIS A 484 12.03 9.72 16.34
N PRO A 485 13.26 9.76 15.80
CA PRO A 485 13.53 9.17 14.49
C PRO A 485 13.27 7.65 14.45
N CYS A 486 12.93 7.15 13.26
CA CYS A 486 12.75 5.71 13.04
C CYS A 486 14.07 4.95 13.28
N ILE A 487 14.10 4.09 14.29
CA ILE A 487 15.27 3.28 14.66
C ILE A 487 15.74 2.26 13.59
N ILE A 488 14.87 1.88 12.64
CA ILE A 488 15.26 1.01 11.53
C ILE A 488 15.99 1.81 10.45
N ARG A 489 15.55 3.04 10.21
CA ARG A 489 16.16 3.92 9.21
C ARG A 489 17.42 4.59 9.73
N TYR A 490 17.42 4.94 11.02
CA TYR A 490 18.45 5.69 11.72
C TYR A 490 18.91 4.89 12.97
N PRO A 491 19.52 3.70 12.78
CA PRO A 491 19.99 2.87 13.90
C PRO A 491 21.00 3.60 14.81
N GLU A 492 21.73 4.57 14.27
CA GLU A 492 22.69 5.41 15.00
C GLU A 492 22.06 6.11 16.22
N VAL A 493 20.75 6.37 16.22
CA VAL A 493 20.02 6.95 17.35
C VAL A 493 20.19 6.13 18.63
N CYS A 494 20.24 4.81 18.51
CA CYS A 494 20.47 3.91 19.64
C CYS A 494 21.92 3.46 19.76
N GLU A 495 22.64 3.30 18.65
CA GLU A 495 24.05 2.88 18.66
C GLU A 495 24.98 3.93 19.28
N ASP A 496 24.74 5.22 19.02
CA ASP A 496 25.56 6.31 19.55
C ASP A 496 25.26 6.61 21.04
N ASN A 497 24.08 6.24 21.53
CA ASN A 497 23.63 6.53 22.89
C ASN A 497 22.86 5.35 23.53
N PRO A 498 23.47 4.16 23.67
CA PRO A 498 22.76 2.97 24.11
C PRO A 498 22.42 3.04 25.60
N VAL A 499 21.17 2.69 25.93
CA VAL A 499 20.68 2.48 27.29
C VAL A 499 20.50 0.98 27.49
N LYS A 500 21.61 0.32 27.83
CA LYS A 500 21.62 -1.11 28.15
C LYS A 500 20.81 -1.37 29.41
N VAL A 501 19.97 -2.40 29.37
CA VAL A 501 19.15 -2.82 30.50
C VAL A 501 19.42 -4.27 30.90
N GLU A 502 19.16 -4.62 32.15
CA GLU A 502 19.08 -6.00 32.65
C GLU A 502 17.80 -6.20 33.45
N ILE A 503 17.41 -7.46 33.63
CA ILE A 503 16.26 -7.86 34.44
C ILE A 503 16.80 -8.45 35.74
N THR A 504 16.43 -7.84 36.88
CA THR A 504 16.84 -8.29 38.21
C THR A 504 15.94 -9.40 38.75
N ASP A 505 16.34 -9.99 39.87
CA ASP A 505 15.56 -10.98 40.61
C ASP A 505 14.25 -10.42 41.20
N ASP A 506 14.01 -9.11 41.11
CA ASP A 506 12.72 -8.49 41.49
C ASP A 506 11.61 -8.78 40.46
N CYS A 507 11.96 -9.41 39.33
CA CYS A 507 10.99 -9.86 38.35
C CYS A 507 10.15 -11.00 38.92
N ASP A 508 8.82 -10.87 38.84
CA ASP A 508 7.87 -11.89 39.31
C ASP A 508 7.14 -12.60 38.16
N GLY A 509 7.59 -12.43 36.92
CA GLY A 509 6.95 -13.04 35.76
C GLY A 509 5.55 -12.50 35.43
N CYS A 510 5.17 -11.32 35.92
CA CYS A 510 3.82 -10.76 35.71
C CYS A 510 3.45 -10.42 34.25
N ASN A 511 4.37 -10.57 33.30
CA ASN A 511 4.20 -10.31 31.86
C ASN A 511 3.70 -8.93 31.44
N TYR A 512 3.63 -7.94 32.35
CA TYR A 512 3.12 -6.61 32.02
C TYR A 512 3.88 -5.94 30.86
N CYS A 513 5.20 -6.07 30.83
CA CYS A 513 6.06 -5.52 29.78
C CYS A 513 5.93 -6.25 28.42
N ILE A 514 5.40 -7.47 28.41
CA ILE A 514 5.11 -8.25 27.21
C ILE A 514 3.68 -7.95 26.75
N ASP A 515 2.70 -8.04 27.63
CA ASP A 515 1.27 -7.97 27.27
C ASP A 515 0.78 -6.54 26.98
N TYR A 516 1.35 -5.54 27.65
CA TYR A 516 0.87 -4.15 27.55
C TYR A 516 1.82 -3.22 26.79
N PHE A 517 3.11 -3.56 26.74
CA PHE A 517 4.10 -2.82 25.99
C PHE A 517 4.58 -3.56 24.73
N GLU A 518 4.45 -4.88 24.66
CA GLU A 518 4.63 -5.66 23.42
C GLU A 518 5.98 -5.39 22.72
N CYS A 519 7.08 -5.39 23.49
CA CYS A 519 8.41 -5.34 22.91
C CYS A 519 8.80 -6.72 22.38
N PRO A 520 9.13 -6.88 21.08
CA PRO A 520 9.53 -8.18 20.53
C PRO A 520 10.87 -8.70 21.05
N ALA A 521 11.63 -7.85 21.77
CA ALA A 521 12.85 -8.24 22.44
C ALA A 521 12.62 -8.75 23.89
N LEU A 522 11.38 -8.78 24.38
CA LEU A 522 11.03 -9.32 25.70
C LEU A 522 10.19 -10.58 25.52
N TYR A 523 10.58 -11.67 26.19
CA TYR A 523 9.86 -12.93 26.15
C TYR A 523 9.80 -13.57 27.53
N ILE A 524 8.83 -14.46 27.76
CA ILE A 524 8.76 -15.28 28.96
C ILE A 524 9.66 -16.51 28.78
N ASN A 525 10.61 -16.70 29.67
CA ASN A 525 11.35 -17.96 29.75
C ASN A 525 10.43 -18.98 30.46
N GLU A 526 9.93 -19.96 29.71
CA GLU A 526 8.96 -20.94 30.22
C GLU A 526 9.50 -21.81 31.37
N GLU A 527 10.82 -22.06 31.41
CA GLU A 527 11.44 -22.86 32.47
C GLU A 527 11.55 -22.08 33.78
N LYS A 528 11.90 -20.80 33.70
CA LYS A 528 12.09 -19.93 34.88
C LYS A 528 10.80 -19.23 35.30
N ASN A 529 9.81 -19.15 34.40
CA ASN A 529 8.63 -18.31 34.51
C ASN A 529 9.00 -16.83 34.82
N LEU A 530 10.10 -16.35 34.23
CA LEU A 530 10.60 -14.97 34.35
C LEU A 530 10.76 -14.36 32.96
N VAL A 531 10.66 -13.03 32.90
CA VAL A 531 10.91 -12.30 31.65
C VAL A 531 12.41 -12.26 31.37
N GLU A 532 12.80 -12.52 30.13
CA GLU A 532 14.17 -12.39 29.63
C GLU A 532 14.22 -11.43 28.43
N ILE A 533 15.43 -10.95 28.11
CA ILE A 533 15.69 -10.05 26.99
C ILE A 533 16.38 -10.83 25.88
N ASP A 534 15.77 -10.86 24.69
CA ASP A 534 16.42 -11.34 23.49
C ASP A 534 17.35 -10.25 22.94
N ARG A 535 18.66 -10.48 23.09
CA ARG A 535 19.71 -9.55 22.65
C ARG A 535 19.90 -9.50 21.14
N MET A 536 19.34 -10.44 20.39
CA MET A 536 19.35 -10.39 18.93
C MET A 536 18.39 -9.32 18.41
N PHE A 537 17.28 -9.07 19.11
CA PHE A 537 16.29 -8.05 18.75
C PHE A 537 16.46 -6.74 19.54
N CYS A 538 16.99 -6.78 20.76
CA CYS A 538 17.12 -5.58 21.59
C CYS A 538 18.07 -4.55 20.98
N VAL A 539 17.60 -3.30 20.86
CA VAL A 539 18.38 -2.17 20.34
C VAL A 539 18.90 -1.25 21.46
N ASP A 540 18.90 -1.71 22.72
CA ASP A 540 19.35 -0.92 23.88
C ASP A 540 18.69 0.47 24.00
N CYS A 541 17.38 0.56 23.73
CA CYS A 541 16.64 1.81 23.79
C CYS A 541 16.30 2.30 25.22
N GLY A 542 16.33 1.41 26.22
CA GLY A 542 16.02 1.73 27.62
C GLY A 542 14.54 1.98 27.97
N VAL A 543 13.65 2.10 26.98
CA VAL A 543 12.24 2.49 27.20
C VAL A 543 11.49 1.56 28.17
N CYS A 544 11.85 0.28 28.20
CA CYS A 544 11.23 -0.71 29.08
C CYS A 544 11.45 -0.45 30.58
N ILE A 545 12.43 0.38 30.96
CA ILE A 545 12.66 0.79 32.36
C ILE A 545 11.41 1.46 32.94
N ASP A 546 10.81 2.40 32.20
CA ASP A 546 9.62 3.15 32.64
C ASP A 546 8.30 2.38 32.49
N VAL A 547 8.37 1.18 31.89
CA VAL A 547 7.23 0.29 31.67
C VAL A 547 7.07 -0.70 32.82
N CYS A 548 8.18 -1.22 33.38
CA CYS A 548 8.14 -2.28 34.38
C CYS A 548 7.49 -1.79 35.69
N PRO A 549 6.33 -2.34 36.11
CA PRO A 549 5.67 -1.91 37.34
C PRO A 549 6.42 -2.33 38.61
N LYS A 550 7.34 -3.30 38.49
CA LYS A 550 8.16 -3.82 39.59
C LYS A 550 9.50 -3.09 39.74
N GLY A 551 9.88 -2.27 38.74
CA GLY A 551 11.23 -1.70 38.69
C GLY A 551 12.34 -2.73 38.46
N ALA A 552 11.99 -3.95 38.05
CA ALA A 552 12.93 -5.05 37.84
C ALA A 552 13.79 -4.90 36.57
N ILE A 553 13.42 -3.99 35.66
CA ILE A 553 14.22 -3.67 34.47
C ILE A 553 15.06 -2.43 34.80
N ILE A 554 16.37 -2.61 34.95
CA ILE A 554 17.28 -1.55 35.39
C ILE A 554 18.36 -1.25 34.35
N PRO A 555 18.88 -0.01 34.28
CA PRO A 555 19.99 0.32 33.39
C PRO A 555 21.32 -0.26 33.88
N VAL A 556 22.18 -0.68 32.95
CA VAL A 556 23.51 -1.26 33.22
C VAL A 556 24.62 -0.34 32.70
N GLY A 557 25.66 -0.10 33.51
CA GLY A 557 26.84 0.70 33.12
C GLY A 557 26.70 2.23 33.28
N LYS A 558 27.72 2.98 32.86
CA LYS A 558 27.71 4.46 32.88
C LYS A 558 26.76 4.97 31.80
N GLN A 559 25.59 5.44 32.23
CA GLN A 559 24.56 6.00 31.35
C GLN A 559 24.88 7.46 30.99
N ASN A 560 24.51 7.85 29.78
CA ASN A 560 24.50 9.25 29.39
C ASN A 560 23.31 9.93 30.10
N LYS A 561 23.57 10.72 31.15
CA LYS A 561 22.55 11.34 32.01
C LYS A 561 21.53 12.22 31.27
N ALA A 562 21.80 12.59 30.02
CA ALA A 562 20.88 13.38 29.20
C ALA A 562 19.62 12.62 28.74
N ARG A 563 19.57 11.29 28.88
CA ARG A 563 18.49 10.43 28.38
C ARG A 563 17.64 9.75 29.49
N LEU A 564 18.11 9.75 30.74
CA LEU A 564 17.37 9.28 31.94
C LEU A 564 16.63 10.45 32.58
#